data_AF-A0A061H7A9-F1
#
_entry.id   AF-A0A061H7A9-F1
#
_cell.length_a   1.000
_cell.length_b   1.000
_cell.length_c   1.000
_cell.angle_alpha   90.00
_cell.angle_beta   90.00
_cell.angle_gamma   90.00
#
_symmetry.space_group_name_H-M   'P 1'
#
loop_
_entity.id
_entity.type
_entity.pdbx_description
1 polymer ?
#
loop_
_entity_poly.entity_id
_entity_poly.type
_entity_poly.pdbx_seq_one_letter_code
_entity_poly.pdbx_strand_id
1 'polypeptide(L)'
;MLLSLFSYAFALASVVALLFCVALGLLRLCQFIEAHSSQSRRIGLRLLYASLSVQVGIVVLDSVPLWPLLPSLAAGALHLHSLSRPSWPFAAAPTNGRDRRQGAWPWSWVAPTLSVVLPLASHMMLTRHHNLVSHTWHRHRYDHARRQRLPGGRLDWDVEPEVPREREMKVVELIAVLGFCVWTVPIWRFLGSCAAIEWGLSS
;
A
#
# COMPACT_ATOMS: atom_id res chain seq x y z
N MET A 1 -39.03 10.66 1.06
CA MET A 1 -38.86 10.55 -0.40
C MET A 1 -38.08 11.75 -0.98
N LEU A 2 -38.55 13.00 -0.82
CA LEU A 2 -37.78 14.19 -1.25
C LEU A 2 -36.45 14.36 -0.49
N LEU A 3 -36.46 14.22 0.84
CA LEU A 3 -35.25 14.37 1.67
C LEU A 3 -34.15 13.35 1.32
N SER A 4 -34.54 12.09 1.04
CA SER A 4 -33.61 11.06 0.60
C SER A 4 -33.01 11.38 -0.77
N LEU A 5 -33.79 11.91 -1.70
CA LEU A 5 -33.31 12.38 -3.00
C LEU A 5 -32.27 13.52 -2.86
N PHE A 6 -32.54 14.52 -2.01
CA PHE A 6 -31.58 15.59 -1.72
C PHE A 6 -30.31 15.07 -1.05
N SER A 7 -30.42 14.11 -0.13
CA SER A 7 -29.25 13.49 0.51
C SER A 7 -28.37 12.75 -0.51
N TYR A 8 -28.95 11.99 -1.44
CA TYR A 8 -28.19 11.32 -2.50
C TYR A 8 -27.55 12.30 -3.47
N ALA A 9 -28.28 13.35 -3.87
CA ALA A 9 -27.75 14.39 -4.75
C ALA A 9 -26.57 15.14 -4.10
N PHE A 10 -26.68 15.47 -2.81
CA PHE A 10 -25.60 16.12 -2.07
C PHE A 10 -24.38 15.21 -1.90
N ALA A 11 -24.59 13.91 -1.59
CA ALA A 11 -23.50 12.95 -1.51
C ALA A 11 -22.78 12.79 -2.84
N LEU A 12 -23.52 12.66 -3.95
CA LEU A 12 -22.96 12.59 -5.30
C LEU A 12 -22.17 13.86 -5.65
N ALA A 13 -22.75 15.04 -5.39
CA ALA A 13 -22.08 16.32 -5.63
C ALA A 13 -20.77 16.44 -4.81
N SER A 14 -20.77 15.99 -3.57
CA SER A 14 -19.58 15.98 -2.70
C SER A 14 -18.49 15.06 -3.25
N VAL A 15 -18.86 13.86 -3.72
CA VAL A 15 -17.91 12.92 -4.35
C VAL A 15 -17.33 13.51 -5.63
N VAL A 16 -18.16 14.09 -6.49
CA VAL A 16 -17.71 14.74 -7.73
C VAL A 16 -16.78 15.92 -7.43
N ALA A 17 -17.13 16.79 -6.48
CA ALA A 17 -16.29 17.91 -6.07
C ALA A 17 -14.94 17.44 -5.52
N LEU A 18 -14.93 16.38 -4.71
CA LEU A 18 -13.70 15.78 -4.18
C LEU A 18 -12.83 15.20 -5.29
N LEU A 19 -13.42 14.53 -6.29
CA LEU A 19 -12.70 14.03 -7.45
C LEU A 19 -12.08 15.17 -8.28
N PHE A 20 -12.81 16.26 -8.52
CA PHE A 20 -12.26 17.44 -9.20
C PHE A 20 -11.13 18.09 -8.39
N CYS A 21 -11.27 18.20 -7.06
CA CYS A 21 -10.23 18.73 -6.19
C CYS A 21 -8.96 17.88 -6.26
N VAL A 22 -9.09 16.55 -6.23
CA VAL A 22 -7.98 15.61 -6.40
C VAL A 22 -7.36 15.76 -7.79
N ALA A 23 -8.16 15.81 -8.85
CA ALA A 23 -7.67 15.95 -10.23
C ALA A 23 -6.90 17.27 -10.44
N LEU A 24 -7.45 18.40 -9.96
CA LEU A 24 -6.78 19.70 -10.04
C LEU A 24 -5.53 19.75 -9.17
N GLY A 25 -5.57 19.15 -7.98
CA GLY A 25 -4.40 19.00 -7.11
C GLY A 25 -3.29 18.21 -7.78
N LEU A 26 -3.62 17.08 -8.42
CA LEU A 26 -2.69 16.27 -9.19
C LEU A 26 -2.14 17.02 -10.41
N LEU A 27 -2.98 17.76 -11.13
CA LEU A 27 -2.53 18.57 -12.27
C LEU A 27 -1.53 19.65 -11.83
N ARG A 28 -1.82 20.37 -10.74
CA ARG A 28 -0.92 21.35 -10.15
C ARG A 28 0.37 20.72 -9.64
N LEU A 29 0.27 19.53 -9.06
CA LEU A 29 1.42 18.76 -8.63
C LEU A 29 2.31 18.39 -9.83
N CYS A 30 1.74 17.93 -10.94
CA CYS A 30 2.50 17.65 -12.17
C CYS A 30 3.23 18.90 -12.69
N GLN A 31 2.54 20.03 -12.82
CA GLN A 31 3.16 21.31 -13.23
C GLN A 31 4.30 21.74 -12.29
N PHE A 32 4.12 21.54 -10.98
CA PHE A 32 5.17 21.85 -10.01
C PHE A 32 6.39 20.93 -10.17
N ILE A 33 6.15 19.63 -10.36
CA ILE A 33 7.21 18.63 -10.59
C ILE A 33 7.98 18.95 -11.88
N GLU A 34 7.28 19.39 -12.91
CA GLU A 34 7.85 19.81 -14.18
C GLU A 34 8.80 21.01 -14.00
N ALA A 35 8.33 22.06 -13.33
CA ALA A 35 9.12 23.27 -13.09
C ALA A 35 10.30 23.07 -12.12
N HIS A 36 10.19 22.12 -11.18
CA HIS A 36 11.17 21.93 -10.09
C HIS A 36 11.61 20.48 -9.92
N SER A 37 12.04 19.84 -11.00
CA SER A 37 12.48 18.43 -11.06
C SER A 37 13.42 18.00 -9.94
N SER A 38 14.46 18.80 -9.66
CA SER A 38 15.45 18.51 -8.62
C SER A 38 14.88 18.61 -7.20
N GLN A 39 13.97 19.56 -6.96
CA GLN A 39 13.29 19.72 -5.68
C GLN A 39 12.23 18.64 -5.47
N SER A 40 11.47 18.30 -6.51
CA SER A 40 10.51 17.20 -6.51
C SER A 40 11.19 15.88 -6.14
N ARG A 41 12.36 15.57 -6.71
CA ARG A 41 13.13 14.37 -6.34
C ARG A 41 13.49 14.35 -4.85
N ARG A 42 13.95 15.48 -4.30
CA ARG A 42 14.28 15.58 -2.86
C ARG A 42 13.05 15.40 -1.97
N ILE A 43 11.92 16.00 -2.35
CA ILE A 43 10.65 15.86 -1.62
C ILE A 43 10.15 14.42 -1.70
N GLY A 44 10.16 13.80 -2.89
CA GLY A 44 9.78 12.41 -3.09
C GLY A 44 10.61 11.43 -2.27
N LEU A 45 11.94 11.62 -2.20
CA LEU A 45 12.80 10.83 -1.31
C LEU A 45 12.40 10.99 0.15
N ARG A 46 12.18 12.22 0.64
CA ARG A 46 11.75 12.48 2.03
C ARG A 46 10.40 11.83 2.35
N LEU A 47 9.45 11.91 1.43
CA LEU A 47 8.13 11.28 1.59
C LEU A 47 8.22 9.76 1.59
N LEU A 48 9.09 9.18 0.77
CA LEU A 48 9.34 7.73 0.77
C LEU A 48 9.99 7.25 2.08
N TYR A 49 10.97 8.00 2.59
CA TYR A 49 11.55 7.72 3.91
C TYR A 49 10.52 7.83 5.02
N ALA A 50 9.67 8.86 4.98
CA ALA A 50 8.59 9.04 5.94
C ALA A 50 7.58 7.87 5.86
N SER A 51 7.15 7.45 4.67
CA SER A 51 6.21 6.34 4.51
C SER A 51 6.79 5.02 4.99
N LEU A 52 8.06 4.72 4.68
CA LEU A 52 8.76 3.54 5.20
C LEU A 52 8.88 3.58 6.73
N SER A 53 9.20 4.75 7.30
CA SER A 53 9.30 4.92 8.75
C SER A 53 7.96 4.70 9.44
N VAL A 54 6.87 5.23 8.88
CA VAL A 54 5.51 5.01 9.39
C VAL A 54 5.12 3.53 9.25
N GLN A 55 5.45 2.87 8.15
CA GLN A 55 5.17 1.44 7.97
C GLN A 55 5.89 0.59 9.02
N VAL A 56 7.18 0.86 9.28
CA VAL A 56 7.92 0.21 10.37
C VAL A 56 7.29 0.54 11.72
N GLY A 57 6.90 1.79 11.96
CA GLY A 57 6.21 2.22 13.17
C GLY A 57 4.91 1.45 13.42
N ILE A 58 4.07 1.27 12.41
CA ILE A 58 2.83 0.48 12.50
C ILE A 58 3.15 -0.97 12.85
N VAL A 59 4.17 -1.58 12.23
CA VAL A 59 4.57 -2.96 12.54
C VAL A 59 5.02 -3.10 14.00
N VAL A 60 5.81 -2.14 14.51
CA VAL A 60 6.34 -2.18 15.88
C VAL A 60 5.27 -1.87 16.92
N LEU A 61 4.40 -0.90 16.67
CA LEU A 61 3.42 -0.41 17.66
C LEU A 61 2.14 -1.24 17.69
N ASP A 62 1.61 -1.63 16.52
CA ASP A 62 0.32 -2.32 16.42
C ASP A 62 0.43 -3.84 16.38
N SER A 63 1.65 -4.40 16.53
CA SER A 63 1.92 -5.84 16.45
C SER A 63 1.39 -6.48 15.15
N VAL A 64 1.40 -5.69 14.06
CA VAL A 64 0.99 -6.17 12.74
C VAL A 64 1.99 -7.24 12.28
N PRO A 65 1.53 -8.38 11.74
CA PRO A 65 2.41 -9.43 11.29
C PRO A 65 3.42 -8.88 10.27
N LEU A 66 4.71 -8.97 10.59
CA LEU A 66 5.78 -8.51 9.72
C LEU A 66 5.84 -9.34 8.43
N TRP A 67 5.58 -10.64 8.53
CA TRP A 67 5.77 -11.60 7.44
C TRP A 67 4.97 -11.27 6.16
N PRO A 68 3.65 -10.97 6.21
CA PRO A 68 2.90 -10.50 5.05
C PRO A 68 3.37 -9.16 4.47
N LEU A 69 4.06 -8.32 5.26
CA LEU A 69 4.50 -6.98 4.85
C LEU A 69 5.91 -6.95 4.27
N LEU A 70 6.71 -8.00 4.48
CA LEU A 70 8.08 -8.10 3.94
C LEU A 70 8.17 -7.83 2.43
N PRO A 71 7.27 -8.36 1.56
CA PRO A 71 7.35 -8.05 0.14
C PRO A 71 7.17 -6.56 -0.15
N SER A 72 6.23 -5.89 0.53
CA SER A 72 6.02 -4.45 0.36
C SER A 72 7.22 -3.62 0.85
N LEU A 73 7.80 -3.98 2.00
CA LEU A 73 9.03 -3.35 2.51
C LEU A 73 10.21 -3.52 1.54
N ALA A 74 10.37 -4.71 0.97
CA ALA A 74 11.39 -4.97 -0.06
C ALA A 74 11.14 -4.12 -1.32
N ALA A 75 9.88 -3.95 -1.75
CA ALA A 75 9.53 -3.08 -2.86
C ALA A 75 9.90 -1.61 -2.58
N GLY A 76 9.62 -1.12 -1.36
CA GLY A 76 10.00 0.22 -0.92
C GLY A 76 11.51 0.42 -0.91
N ALA A 77 12.28 -0.55 -0.39
CA ALA A 77 13.74 -0.51 -0.39
C ALA A 77 14.32 -0.52 -1.82
N LEU A 78 13.77 -1.34 -2.72
CA LEU A 78 14.16 -1.35 -4.13
C LEU A 78 13.83 -0.04 -4.84
N HIS A 79 12.70 0.58 -4.51
CA HIS A 79 12.34 1.89 -5.06
C HIS A 79 13.28 2.98 -4.55
N LEU A 80 13.65 2.96 -3.27
CA LEU A 80 14.62 3.87 -2.68
C LEU A 80 16.00 3.71 -3.34
N HIS A 81 16.43 2.46 -3.56
CA HIS A 81 17.65 2.16 -4.31
C HIS A 81 17.59 2.71 -5.74
N SER A 82 16.46 2.58 -6.43
CA SER A 82 16.30 3.14 -7.78
C SER A 82 16.35 4.66 -7.80
N LEU A 83 15.74 5.33 -6.82
CA LEU A 83 15.73 6.79 -6.70
C LEU A 83 17.09 7.37 -6.26
N SER A 84 17.91 6.58 -5.56
CA SER A 84 19.25 7.00 -5.14
C SER A 84 20.21 7.14 -6.33
N ARG A 85 19.98 6.40 -7.42
CA ARG A 85 20.84 6.44 -8.60
C ARG A 85 20.69 7.77 -9.34
N PRO A 86 21.80 8.41 -9.76
CA PRO A 86 21.74 9.68 -10.49
C PRO A 86 21.09 9.53 -11.88
N SER A 87 21.04 8.33 -12.44
CA SER A 87 20.44 8.01 -13.74
C SER A 87 18.91 7.91 -13.72
N TRP A 88 18.24 8.19 -12.60
CA TRP A 88 16.78 8.19 -12.51
C TRP A 88 16.19 9.59 -12.80
N PRO A 89 15.09 9.71 -13.60
CA PRO A 89 14.37 8.64 -14.31
C PRO A 89 14.90 8.39 -15.74
N PHE A 90 16.08 8.92 -16.06
CA PHE A 90 16.69 8.95 -17.39
C PHE A 90 17.38 7.64 -17.81
N ALA A 91 16.68 6.51 -17.63
CA ALA A 91 16.72 5.48 -18.67
C ALA A 91 15.58 5.75 -19.66
N ALA A 92 15.35 7.03 -20.01
CA ALA A 92 14.74 7.36 -21.28
C ALA A 92 15.57 6.64 -22.35
N ALA A 93 14.86 6.01 -23.30
CA ALA A 93 15.40 5.11 -24.30
C ALA A 93 16.80 5.53 -24.79
N PRO A 94 17.72 4.58 -25.08
CA PRO A 94 19.01 4.91 -25.66
C PRO A 94 18.79 5.66 -26.99
N THR A 95 18.79 6.99 -26.94
CA THR A 95 18.58 7.86 -28.10
C THR A 95 19.81 7.83 -29.01
N ASN A 96 20.96 7.43 -28.46
CA ASN A 96 22.18 7.21 -29.21
C ASN A 96 22.50 5.72 -29.33
N GLY A 97 22.62 5.22 -30.57
CA GLY A 97 22.96 3.83 -30.90
C GLY A 97 24.30 3.33 -30.33
N ARG A 98 25.10 4.18 -29.70
CA ARG A 98 26.34 3.84 -28.99
C ARG A 98 26.12 3.23 -27.59
N ASP A 99 25.04 3.57 -26.89
CA ASP A 99 24.77 3.03 -25.54
C ASP A 99 24.07 1.66 -25.54
N ARG A 100 23.71 1.16 -26.73
CA ARG A 100 23.08 -0.15 -26.93
C ARG A 100 23.96 -1.33 -26.47
N ARG A 101 25.28 -1.13 -26.31
CA ARG A 101 26.24 -2.17 -25.88
C ARG A 101 26.54 -2.19 -24.37
N GLN A 102 26.18 -1.16 -23.61
CA GLN A 102 26.37 -1.13 -22.14
C GLN A 102 25.07 -1.30 -21.33
N GLY A 103 23.90 -1.15 -21.95
CA GLY A 103 22.61 -1.03 -21.24
C GLY A 103 21.70 -2.27 -21.17
N ALA A 104 22.13 -3.46 -21.60
CA ALA A 104 21.30 -4.67 -21.58
C ALA A 104 21.36 -5.43 -20.23
N TRP A 105 21.46 -4.72 -19.11
CA TRP A 105 21.37 -5.37 -17.81
C TRP A 105 19.89 -5.71 -17.55
N PRO A 106 19.51 -6.98 -17.28
CA PRO A 106 18.12 -7.41 -17.13
C PRO A 106 17.32 -6.66 -16.05
N TRP A 107 18.01 -5.92 -15.19
CA TRP A 107 17.43 -5.14 -14.09
C TRP A 107 16.55 -3.98 -14.54
N SER A 108 16.69 -3.47 -15.77
CA SER A 108 15.86 -2.36 -16.26
C SER A 108 14.37 -2.74 -16.31
N TRP A 109 14.05 -3.98 -16.66
CA TRP A 109 12.67 -4.51 -16.70
C TRP A 109 12.27 -5.22 -15.41
N VAL A 110 13.23 -5.82 -14.70
CA VAL A 110 12.96 -6.53 -13.44
C VAL A 110 12.58 -5.55 -12.33
N ALA A 111 13.25 -4.41 -12.17
CA ALA A 111 12.91 -3.45 -11.11
C ALA A 111 11.45 -2.93 -11.16
N PRO A 112 10.91 -2.48 -12.32
CA PRO A 112 9.51 -2.07 -12.40
C PRO A 112 8.53 -3.21 -12.19
N THR A 113 8.77 -4.38 -12.79
CA THR A 113 7.87 -5.53 -12.61
C THR A 113 7.84 -5.98 -11.16
N LEU A 114 9.00 -6.11 -10.51
CA LEU A 114 9.10 -6.54 -9.12
C LEU A 114 8.43 -5.54 -8.17
N SER A 115 8.50 -4.24 -8.46
CA SER A 115 7.85 -3.21 -7.64
C SER A 115 6.32 -3.23 -7.67
N VAL A 116 5.70 -3.90 -8.66
CA VAL A 116 4.25 -4.11 -8.73
C VAL A 116 3.88 -5.48 -8.17
N VAL A 117 4.66 -6.51 -8.50
CA VAL A 117 4.42 -7.88 -8.05
C VAL A 117 4.59 -8.02 -6.54
N LEU A 118 5.58 -7.36 -5.94
CA LEU A 118 5.83 -7.47 -4.50
C LEU A 118 4.71 -6.87 -3.64
N PRO A 119 4.20 -5.64 -3.87
CA PRO A 119 3.01 -5.15 -3.18
C PRO A 119 1.79 -6.04 -3.39
N LEU A 120 1.58 -6.58 -4.59
CA LEU A 120 0.48 -7.50 -4.85
C LEU A 120 0.62 -8.80 -4.03
N ALA A 121 1.83 -9.36 -3.95
CA ALA A 121 2.10 -10.50 -3.09
C ALA A 121 1.85 -10.17 -1.61
N SER A 122 2.30 -9.00 -1.14
CA SER A 122 2.03 -8.52 0.21
C SER A 122 0.54 -8.38 0.50
N HIS A 123 -0.22 -7.81 -0.45
CA HIS A 123 -1.68 -7.73 -0.38
C HIS A 123 -2.29 -9.11 -0.18
N MET A 124 -1.98 -10.06 -1.07
CA MET A 124 -2.54 -11.41 -1.03
C MET A 124 -2.17 -12.16 0.25
N MET A 125 -0.93 -11.98 0.73
CA MET A 125 -0.48 -12.58 1.99
C MET A 125 -1.20 -11.97 3.19
N LEU A 126 -1.38 -10.65 3.22
CA LEU A 126 -2.01 -9.94 4.33
C LEU A 126 -3.50 -10.25 4.41
N THR A 127 -4.22 -10.27 3.28
CA THR A 127 -5.63 -10.65 3.25
C THR A 127 -5.84 -12.12 3.61
N ARG A 128 -4.97 -13.02 3.11
CA ARG A 128 -4.98 -14.44 3.53
C ARG A 128 -4.75 -14.58 5.02
N HIS A 129 -3.74 -13.91 5.57
CA HIS A 129 -3.45 -13.96 7.01
C HIS A 129 -4.63 -13.42 7.83
N HIS A 130 -5.19 -12.26 7.46
CA HIS A 130 -6.38 -11.71 8.12
C HIS A 130 -7.57 -12.68 8.08
N ASN A 131 -7.82 -13.35 6.96
CA ASN A 131 -8.91 -14.34 6.85
C ASN A 131 -8.68 -15.54 7.78
N LEU A 132 -7.44 -16.03 7.89
CA LEU A 132 -7.11 -17.12 8.81
C LEU A 132 -7.33 -16.71 10.27
N VAL A 133 -6.82 -15.53 10.66
CA VAL A 133 -7.00 -14.99 12.02
C VAL A 133 -8.46 -14.76 12.33
N SER A 134 -9.20 -14.10 11.44
CA SER A 134 -10.64 -13.88 11.56
C SER A 134 -11.41 -15.19 11.71
N HIS A 135 -11.05 -16.22 10.94
CA HIS A 135 -11.66 -17.55 11.07
C HIS A 135 -11.35 -18.20 12.43
N THR A 136 -10.11 -18.12 12.92
CA THR A 136 -9.77 -18.64 14.26
C THR A 136 -10.53 -17.93 15.38
N TRP A 137 -10.67 -16.61 15.30
CA TRP A 137 -11.48 -15.82 16.24
C TRP A 137 -12.96 -16.12 16.15
N HIS A 138 -13.49 -16.31 14.94
CA HIS A 138 -14.88 -16.71 14.75
C HIS A 138 -15.14 -18.09 15.36
N ARG A 139 -14.25 -19.06 15.12
CA ARG A 139 -14.34 -20.40 15.72
C ARG A 139 -14.26 -20.32 17.25
N HIS A 140 -13.32 -19.53 17.79
CA HIS A 140 -13.22 -19.32 19.23
C HIS A 140 -14.53 -18.77 19.83
N ARG A 141 -15.11 -17.73 19.22
CA ARG A 141 -16.40 -17.16 19.65
C ARG A 141 -17.54 -18.18 19.55
N TYR A 142 -17.55 -18.99 18.50
CA TYR A 142 -18.55 -20.05 18.29
C TYR A 142 -18.45 -21.14 19.37
N ASP A 143 -17.25 -21.66 19.62
CA ASP A 143 -16.97 -22.68 20.62
C ASP A 143 -17.28 -22.15 22.03
N HIS A 144 -16.99 -20.87 22.28
CA HIS A 144 -17.36 -20.21 23.53
C HIS A 144 -18.88 -20.08 23.72
N ALA A 145 -19.62 -19.76 22.65
CA ALA A 145 -21.08 -19.64 22.71
C ALA A 145 -21.78 -21.01 22.86
N ARG A 146 -21.18 -22.07 22.30
CA ARG A 146 -21.74 -23.44 22.28
C ARG A 146 -21.16 -24.38 23.32
N ARG A 147 -20.47 -23.87 24.34
CA ARG A 147 -19.96 -24.73 25.41
C ARG A 147 -21.08 -25.58 25.99
N GLN A 148 -20.83 -26.89 26.04
CA GLN A 148 -21.75 -27.82 26.66
C GLN A 148 -21.94 -27.41 28.11
N ARG A 149 -23.19 -27.18 28.50
CA ARG A 149 -23.55 -26.95 29.89
C ARG A 149 -23.72 -28.31 30.53
N LEU A 150 -23.08 -28.52 31.67
CA LEU A 150 -23.27 -29.71 32.49
C LEU A 150 -24.75 -29.81 32.92
N PRO A 151 -25.23 -31.01 33.28
CA PRO A 151 -26.56 -31.19 33.87
C PRO A 151 -26.79 -30.18 35.00
N GLY A 152 -27.88 -29.42 34.93
CA GLY A 152 -28.13 -28.28 35.83
C GLY A 152 -27.64 -26.92 35.31
N GLY A 153 -27.20 -26.83 34.06
CA GLY A 153 -26.94 -25.56 33.37
C GLY A 153 -25.60 -24.89 33.73
N ARG A 154 -24.77 -25.53 34.54
CA ARG A 154 -23.43 -25.04 34.91
C ARG A 154 -22.48 -25.13 33.71
N LEU A 155 -21.67 -24.11 33.48
CA LEU A 155 -20.56 -24.22 32.55
C LEU A 155 -19.54 -25.22 33.11
N ASP A 156 -18.95 -26.01 32.23
CA ASP A 156 -17.78 -26.80 32.56
C ASP A 156 -16.59 -25.85 32.76
N TRP A 157 -16.15 -25.70 34.02
CA TRP A 157 -15.08 -24.76 34.40
C TRP A 157 -13.70 -25.35 34.17
N ASP A 158 -13.59 -26.67 33.97
CA ASP A 158 -12.32 -27.37 33.84
C ASP A 158 -11.74 -27.29 32.41
N VAL A 159 -12.55 -26.82 31.45
CA VAL A 159 -12.14 -26.59 30.05
C VAL A 159 -11.90 -25.11 29.81
N GLU A 160 -10.65 -24.68 30.00
CA GLU A 160 -10.20 -23.36 29.56
C GLU A 160 -10.13 -23.34 28.02
N PRO A 161 -10.78 -22.37 27.35
CA PRO A 161 -10.70 -22.27 25.90
C PRO A 161 -9.28 -21.87 25.50
N GLU A 162 -8.75 -22.50 24.46
CA GLU A 162 -7.51 -21.99 23.85
C GLU A 162 -7.80 -20.62 23.21
N VAL A 163 -7.22 -19.57 23.78
CA VAL A 163 -7.36 -18.21 23.24
C VAL A 163 -6.40 -18.05 22.06
N PRO A 164 -6.86 -17.59 20.88
CA PRO A 164 -5.97 -17.30 19.76
C PRO A 164 -4.83 -16.36 20.19
N ARG A 165 -3.59 -16.72 19.84
CA ARG A 165 -2.40 -15.95 20.21
C ARG A 165 -2.32 -14.59 19.50
N GLU A 166 -2.90 -14.51 18.32
CA GLU A 166 -2.83 -13.32 17.46
C GLU A 166 -4.05 -12.42 17.68
N ARG A 167 -3.81 -11.11 17.76
CA ARG A 167 -4.88 -10.11 17.93
C ARG A 167 -5.79 -10.06 16.70
N GLU A 168 -7.10 -10.00 16.93
CA GLU A 168 -8.08 -9.77 15.86
C GLU A 168 -7.93 -8.34 15.29
N MET A 169 -7.49 -8.24 14.04
CA MET A 169 -7.43 -6.97 13.31
C MET A 169 -8.81 -6.68 12.70
N LYS A 170 -9.32 -5.45 12.83
CA LYS A 170 -10.61 -5.06 12.23
C LYS A 170 -10.47 -4.85 10.72
N VAL A 171 -11.58 -4.98 9.97
CA VAL A 171 -11.57 -4.75 8.51
C VAL A 171 -11.12 -3.32 8.15
N VAL A 172 -11.50 -2.32 8.95
CA VAL A 172 -11.08 -0.93 8.72
C VAL A 172 -9.56 -0.77 8.93
N GLU A 173 -8.98 -1.45 9.93
CA GLU A 173 -7.54 -1.47 10.17
C GLU A 173 -6.81 -2.17 9.01
N LEU A 174 -7.35 -3.29 8.50
CA LEU A 174 -6.83 -3.96 7.32
C LEU A 174 -6.79 -3.04 6.09
N ILE A 175 -7.89 -2.32 5.83
CA ILE A 175 -7.97 -1.38 4.69
C ILE A 175 -6.94 -0.26 4.86
N ALA A 176 -6.77 0.27 6.07
CA ALA A 176 -5.77 1.29 6.36
C ALA A 176 -4.35 0.77 6.10
N VAL A 177 -4.01 -0.43 6.58
CA VAL A 177 -2.69 -1.06 6.35
C VAL A 177 -2.49 -1.36 4.86
N LEU A 178 -3.49 -1.86 4.14
CA LEU A 178 -3.39 -2.09 2.70
C LEU A 178 -3.14 -0.78 1.95
N GLY A 179 -3.94 0.25 2.22
CA GLY A 179 -3.82 1.55 1.56
C GLY A 179 -2.46 2.20 1.83
N PHE A 180 -2.06 2.24 3.10
CA PHE A 180 -0.88 2.99 3.53
C PHE A 180 0.43 2.21 3.39
N CYS A 181 0.45 0.92 3.73
CA CYS A 181 1.69 0.13 3.79
C CYS A 181 1.93 -0.69 2.52
N VAL A 182 0.90 -1.01 1.74
CA VAL A 182 1.03 -1.85 0.54
C VAL A 182 0.95 -1.01 -0.72
N TRP A 183 -0.04 -0.13 -0.85
CA TRP A 183 -0.30 0.59 -2.10
C TRP A 183 0.41 1.93 -2.26
N THR A 184 0.99 2.50 -1.21
CA THR A 184 1.77 3.75 -1.32
C THR A 184 2.96 3.62 -2.26
N VAL A 185 3.73 2.53 -2.19
CA VAL A 185 4.90 2.29 -3.05
C VAL A 185 4.55 2.30 -4.56
N PRO A 186 3.58 1.50 -5.04
CA PRO A 186 3.21 1.52 -6.46
C PRO A 186 2.62 2.86 -6.89
N ILE A 187 1.88 3.58 -6.02
CA ILE A 187 1.39 4.93 -6.31
C ILE A 187 2.56 5.90 -6.52
N TRP A 188 3.54 5.93 -5.61
CA TRP A 188 4.73 6.78 -5.74
C TRP A 188 5.52 6.48 -7.01
N ARG A 189 5.66 5.19 -7.34
CA ARG A 189 6.33 4.78 -8.55
C ARG A 189 5.59 5.22 -9.81
N PHE A 190 4.27 5.03 -9.85
CA PHE A 190 3.43 5.45 -10.98
C PHE A 190 3.56 6.96 -11.21
N LEU A 191 3.45 7.77 -10.15
CA LEU A 191 3.68 9.21 -10.22
C LEU A 191 5.07 9.57 -10.75
N GLY A 192 6.10 8.86 -10.30
CA GLY A 192 7.47 9.03 -10.79
C GLY A 192 7.64 8.65 -12.26
N SER A 193 6.93 7.63 -12.75
CA SER A 193 6.95 7.22 -14.16
C SER A 193 6.21 8.20 -15.07
N CYS A 194 5.08 8.75 -14.64
CA CYS A 194 4.37 9.80 -15.39
C CYS A 194 5.26 11.04 -15.57
N ALA A 195 5.88 11.50 -14.49
CA ALA A 195 6.81 12.65 -14.54
C ALA A 195 8.00 12.40 -15.48
N ALA A 196 8.46 11.15 -15.59
CA ALA A 196 9.58 10.79 -16.47
C ALA A 196 9.24 10.85 -17.97
N ILE A 197 8.03 10.42 -18.35
CA ILE A 197 7.58 10.38 -19.76
C ILE A 197 7.49 11.79 -20.33
N GLU A 198 6.92 12.73 -19.57
CA GLU A 198 6.79 14.13 -20.01
C GLU A 198 8.16 14.78 -20.25
N TRP A 199 9.16 14.52 -19.40
CA TRP A 199 10.51 15.05 -19.62
C TRP A 199 11.17 14.54 -20.89
N GLY A 200 10.99 13.26 -21.22
CA GLY A 200 11.54 12.67 -22.43
C GLY A 200 10.97 13.26 -23.73
N LEU A 201 9.82 13.97 -23.66
CA LEU A 201 9.23 14.68 -24.80
C LEU A 201 9.74 16.13 -24.91
N SER A 202 10.31 16.69 -23.84
CA SER A 202 10.78 18.08 -23.78
C SER A 202 12.25 18.29 -24.17
N SER A 203 13.03 17.21 -24.26
CA SER A 203 14.45 17.18 -24.65
C SER A 203 14.66 16.73 -26.07
#